data_AF-X1RIV1-F1
#
_entry.id   AF-X1RIV1-F1
#
_cell.length_a   1.000
_cell.length_b   1.000
_cell.length_c   1.000
_cell.angle_alpha   90.00
_cell.angle_beta   90.00
_cell.angle_gamma   90.00
#
_symmetry.space_group_name_H-M   'P 1'
#
loop_
_entity.id
_entity.type
_entity.pdbx_description
1 polymer ?
#
loop_
_entity_poly.entity_id
_entity_poly.type
_entity_poly.pdbx_seq_one_letter_code
_entity_poly.pdbx_strand_id
1 'polypeptide(L)'
;GKAITVERAATYFGTLSYKLHSRVSSGEIEAVLKPPKCNSLKEVVIRFRHPEKKLMREVIVNGARHQDYNIDEETIHLTKLSDEIRIVVKY
;
A
#
# COMPACT_ATOMS: atom_id res chain seq x y z
N GLY A 1 -10.82 -11.14 -9.36
CA GLY A 1 -9.66 -10.49 -8.71
C GLY A 1 -8.71 -9.97 -9.76
N LYS A 2 -7.94 -8.92 -9.46
CA LYS A 2 -6.87 -8.42 -10.32
C LYS A 2 -5.57 -8.37 -9.52
N ALA A 3 -4.49 -8.91 -10.08
CA ALA A 3 -3.14 -8.85 -9.51
C ALA A 3 -2.29 -7.89 -10.34
N ILE A 4 -1.60 -6.97 -9.68
CA ILE A 4 -0.59 -6.11 -10.30
C ILE A 4 0.72 -6.38 -9.58
N THR A 5 1.75 -6.76 -10.32
CA THR A 5 3.09 -6.93 -9.77
C THR A 5 4.01 -6.00 -10.53
N VAL A 6 4.70 -5.14 -9.81
CA VAL A 6 5.75 -4.28 -10.33
C VAL A 6 7.02 -4.61 -9.59
N GLU A 7 8.02 -5.06 -10.34
CA GLU A 7 9.30 -5.46 -9.79
C GLU A 7 10.38 -4.52 -10.29
N ARG A 8 11.30 -4.17 -9.38
CA ARG A 8 12.50 -3.41 -9.67
C ARG A 8 12.26 -2.09 -10.41
N ALA A 9 11.19 -1.38 -10.05
CA ALA A 9 10.93 -0.04 -10.56
C ALA A 9 12.03 0.90 -10.06
N ALA A 10 12.75 1.52 -11.00
CA ALA A 10 13.72 2.55 -10.68
C ALA A 10 12.98 3.82 -10.25
N THR A 11 13.22 4.26 -9.02
CA THR A 11 12.70 5.51 -8.47
C THR A 11 13.86 6.40 -8.05
N TYR A 12 13.58 7.68 -7.79
CA TYR A 12 14.56 8.61 -7.23
C TYR A 12 15.20 8.09 -5.92
N PHE A 13 14.43 7.34 -5.12
CA PHE A 13 14.87 6.80 -3.83
C PHE A 13 15.52 5.42 -3.95
N GLY A 14 15.65 4.87 -5.18
CA GLY A 14 16.20 3.55 -5.45
C GLY A 14 15.17 2.60 -6.05
N THR A 15 15.46 1.30 -5.99
CA THR A 15 14.64 0.27 -6.60
C THR A 15 13.48 -0.15 -5.69
N LEU A 16 12.26 0.06 -6.17
CA LEU A 16 10.99 -0.28 -5.53
C LEU A 16 10.42 -1.56 -6.15
N SER A 17 9.85 -2.44 -5.33
CA SER A 17 8.97 -3.50 -5.83
C SER A 17 7.66 -3.47 -5.06
N TYR A 18 6.53 -3.67 -5.73
CA TYR A 18 5.25 -3.85 -5.07
C TYR A 18 4.37 -4.87 -5.78
N LYS A 19 3.50 -5.50 -5.00
CA LYS A 19 2.50 -6.45 -5.47
C LYS A 19 1.16 -6.05 -4.88
N LEU A 20 0.18 -5.83 -5.72
CA LEU A 20 -1.19 -5.51 -5.35
C LEU A 20 -2.08 -6.69 -5.74
N HIS A 21 -2.89 -7.17 -4.81
CA HIS A 21 -3.88 -8.19 -5.02
C HIS A 21 -5.26 -7.65 -4.65
N SER A 22 -6.03 -7.31 -5.67
CA SER A 22 -7.38 -6.81 -5.53
C SER A 22 -8.35 -7.99 -5.37
N ARG A 23 -8.80 -8.21 -4.14
CA ARG A 23 -9.85 -9.16 -3.76
C ARG A 23 -11.18 -8.42 -3.55
N VAL A 24 -11.60 -7.67 -4.57
CA VAL A 24 -12.89 -6.95 -4.60
C VAL A 24 -14.09 -7.82 -4.20
N SER A 25 -14.09 -9.12 -4.53
CA SER A 25 -15.15 -10.07 -4.15
C SER A 25 -15.21 -10.34 -2.64
N SER A 26 -14.10 -10.18 -1.92
CA SER A 26 -13.99 -10.34 -0.47
C SER A 26 -14.04 -9.00 0.29
N GLY A 27 -14.18 -7.87 -0.42
CA GLY A 27 -14.20 -6.54 0.18
C GLY A 27 -12.84 -6.05 0.67
N GLU A 28 -11.74 -6.64 0.19
CA GLU A 28 -10.39 -6.27 0.62
C GLU A 28 -9.41 -6.14 -0.55
N ILE A 29 -8.39 -5.30 -0.34
CA ILE A 29 -7.24 -5.17 -1.24
C ILE A 29 -5.98 -5.36 -0.41
N GLU A 30 -5.14 -6.29 -0.85
CA GLU A 30 -3.85 -6.54 -0.23
C GLU A 30 -2.74 -5.93 -1.10
N ALA A 31 -1.79 -5.25 -0.49
CA ALA A 31 -0.54 -4.87 -1.12
C ALA A 31 0.65 -5.39 -0.31
N VAL A 32 1.72 -5.73 -1.00
CA VAL A 32 3.03 -5.98 -0.44
C VAL A 32 3.97 -5.01 -1.11
N LEU A 33 4.63 -4.17 -0.32
CA LEU A 33 5.57 -3.16 -0.75
C LEU A 33 6.95 -3.52 -0.22
N LYS A 34 7.96 -3.48 -1.08
CA LYS A 34 9.37 -3.53 -0.71
C LYS A 34 9.97 -2.15 -1.00
N PRO A 35 10.08 -1.29 0.01
CA PRO A 35 10.67 0.03 -0.18
C PRO A 35 12.16 -0.11 -0.52
N PRO A 36 12.74 0.88 -1.23
CA PRO A 36 14.17 0.88 -1.49
C PRO A 36 14.95 1.05 -0.18
N LYS A 37 16.14 0.44 -0.12
CA LYS A 37 17.09 0.61 1.00
C LYS A 37 17.77 1.97 0.88
N CYS A 38 17.07 3.02 1.27
CA CYS A 38 17.59 4.38 1.23
C CYS A 38 17.27 5.13 2.53
N ASN A 39 18.32 5.64 3.19
CA ASN A 39 18.20 6.34 4.47
C ASN A 39 17.46 7.69 4.36
N SER A 40 17.27 8.23 3.16
CA SER A 40 16.56 9.51 2.93
C SER A 40 15.05 9.34 2.72
N LEU A 41 14.54 8.11 2.64
CA LEU A 41 13.12 7.87 2.45
C LEU A 41 12.37 8.10 3.77
N LYS A 42 11.65 9.21 3.86
CA LYS A 42 10.92 9.64 5.07
C LYS A 42 9.53 9.05 5.18
N GLU A 43 8.85 8.91 4.04
CA GLU A 43 7.50 8.38 3.98
C GLU A 43 7.25 7.72 2.63
N VAL A 44 6.33 6.75 2.62
CA VAL A 44 5.75 6.20 1.39
C VAL A 44 4.25 6.43 1.41
N VAL A 45 3.76 7.11 0.39
CA VAL A 45 2.33 7.33 0.20
C VAL A 45 1.83 6.39 -0.89
N ILE A 46 0.88 5.53 -0.56
CA ILE A 46 0.28 4.59 -1.51
C ILE A 46 -1.19 4.92 -1.68
N ARG A 47 -1.62 5.07 -2.93
CA ARG A 47 -3.02 5.30 -3.27
C ARG A 47 -3.72 4.00 -3.67
N PHE A 48 -4.79 3.64 -2.98
CA PHE A 48 -5.60 2.46 -3.28
C PHE A 48 -6.95 2.86 -3.88
N ARG A 49 -6.98 2.97 -5.21
CA ARG A 49 -8.21 3.31 -5.93
C ARG A 49 -9.18 2.13 -5.99
N HIS A 50 -10.39 2.30 -5.48
CA HIS A 50 -11.47 1.33 -5.68
C HIS A 50 -12.30 1.72 -6.92
N PRO A 51 -12.60 0.79 -7.86
CA PRO A 51 -13.37 1.12 -9.07
C PRO A 51 -14.75 1.71 -8.75
N GLU A 52 -15.39 1.24 -7.68
CA GLU A 52 -16.69 1.75 -7.19
C GLU A 52 -16.57 2.89 -6.17
N LYS A 53 -15.38 3.50 -5.98
CA LYS A 53 -15.12 4.55 -4.97
C LYS A 53 -15.60 4.20 -3.54
N LYS A 54 -15.47 2.94 -3.13
CA LYS A 54 -15.79 2.53 -1.76
C LYS A 54 -14.80 3.18 -0.79
N LEU A 55 -15.31 3.57 0.37
CA LEU A 55 -14.51 4.15 1.45
C LEU A 55 -13.67 3.07 2.12
N MET A 56 -12.44 3.40 2.50
CA MET A 56 -11.60 2.51 3.30
C MET A 56 -12.17 2.44 4.72
N ARG A 57 -12.56 1.24 5.16
CA ARG A 57 -13.10 1.00 6.50
C ARG A 57 -12.02 0.68 7.52
N GLU A 58 -11.02 -0.08 7.10
CA GLU A 58 -9.94 -0.53 7.98
C GLU A 58 -8.65 -0.71 7.18
N VAL A 59 -7.55 -0.19 7.71
CA VAL A 59 -6.21 -0.37 7.15
C VAL A 59 -5.35 -1.12 8.16
N ILE A 60 -4.73 -2.19 7.71
CA ILE A 60 -3.83 -3.04 8.50
C ILE A 60 -2.47 -3.01 7.83
N VAL A 61 -1.44 -2.56 8.54
CA VAL A 61 -0.06 -2.51 8.08
C VAL A 61 0.77 -3.44 8.95
N ASN A 62 1.44 -4.42 8.34
CA ASN A 62 2.23 -5.45 9.02
C ASN A 62 1.48 -6.14 10.17
N GLY A 63 0.18 -6.36 10.01
CA GLY A 63 -0.69 -6.99 11.02
C GLY A 63 -1.19 -6.05 12.11
N ALA A 64 -0.75 -4.80 12.16
CA ALA A 64 -1.22 -3.79 13.10
C ALA A 64 -2.22 -2.84 12.44
N ARG A 65 -3.24 -2.39 13.19
CA ARG A 65 -4.15 -1.33 12.72
C ARG A 65 -3.37 -0.05 12.47
N HIS A 66 -3.62 0.56 11.32
CA HIS A 66 -2.97 1.78 10.87
C HIS A 66 -4.02 2.86 10.66
N GLN A 67 -3.78 4.06 11.20
CA GLN A 67 -4.75 5.17 11.18
C GLN A 67 -4.31 6.33 10.30
N ASP A 68 -3.08 6.30 9.79
CA ASP A 68 -2.50 7.35 8.95
C ASP A 68 -2.91 7.13 7.48
N TYR A 69 -4.19 7.39 7.19
CA TYR A 69 -4.77 7.28 5.85
C TYR A 69 -5.83 8.36 5.60
N ASN A 70 -5.94 8.81 4.35
CA ASN A 70 -6.92 9.77 3.89
C ASN A 70 -7.97 9.07 3.02
N ILE A 71 -9.22 9.10 3.47
CA ILE A 71 -10.35 8.44 2.80
C ILE A 71 -10.72 9.20 1.51
N ASP A 72 -10.69 10.53 1.53
CA ASP A 72 -11.03 11.38 0.39
C ASP A 72 -9.99 11.27 -0.73
N GLU A 73 -8.71 11.20 -0.37
CA GLU A 73 -7.61 11.04 -1.34
C GLU A 73 -7.33 9.59 -1.74
N GLU A 74 -7.95 8.64 -1.03
CA GLU A 74 -7.71 7.21 -1.13
C GLU A 74 -6.24 6.83 -0.88
N THR A 75 -5.54 7.55 0.01
CA THR A 75 -4.09 7.40 0.28
C THR A 75 -3.81 6.83 1.66
N ILE A 76 -2.75 6.04 1.78
CA ILE A 76 -2.20 5.54 3.04
C ILE A 76 -0.76 6.02 3.15
N HIS A 77 -0.44 6.64 4.28
CA HIS A 77 0.88 7.19 4.58
C HIS A 77 1.66 6.22 5.46
N LEU A 78 2.85 5.86 5.03
CA LEU A 78 3.72 4.89 5.71
C LEU A 78 5.02 5.59 6.10
N THR A 79 5.16 5.93 7.37
CA THR A 79 6.37 6.56 7.93
C THR A 79 7.33 5.52 8.53
N LYS A 80 6.82 4.37 8.96
CA LYS A 80 7.61 3.24 9.48
C LYS A 80 7.88 2.25 8.37
N LEU A 81 9.05 2.36 7.77
CA LEU A 81 9.45 1.52 6.65
C LEU A 81 10.27 0.31 7.15
N SER A 82 9.97 -0.86 6.61
CA SER A 82 10.68 -2.12 6.87
C SER A 82 11.05 -2.76 5.53
N ASP A 83 11.91 -3.78 5.49
CA ASP A 83 12.30 -4.46 4.24
C ASP A 83 11.09 -4.96 3.42
N GLU A 84 10.02 -5.33 4.10
CA GLU A 84 8.74 -5.67 3.50
C GLU A 84 7.59 -5.08 4.32
N ILE A 85 6.63 -4.46 3.64
CA ILE A 85 5.45 -3.85 4.23
C ILE A 85 4.22 -4.49 3.60
N ARG A 86 3.46 -5.23 4.39
CA ARG A 86 2.18 -5.81 3.99
C ARG A 86 1.05 -4.91 4.44
N ILE A 87 0.20 -4.53 3.50
CA ILE A 87 -0.91 -3.62 3.71
C ILE A 87 -2.18 -4.35 3.30
N VAL A 88 -3.18 -4.35 4.16
CA VAL A 88 -4.50 -4.89 3.87
C VAL A 88 -5.51 -3.78 4.12
N VAL A 89 -6.23 -3.40 3.07
CA VAL A 89 -7.28 -2.38 3.09
C VAL A 89 -8.61 -3.09 2.95
N LYS A 90 -9.52 -2.86 3.89
CA LYS A 90 -10.90 -3.34 3.82
C LYS A 90 -11.83 -2.19 3.45
N TYR A 91 -12.82 -2.49 2.60
CA TYR A 91 -13.82 -1.56 2.07
C TYR A 91 -15.24 -1.90 2.52
#